data_AF-A0A9D9H369-F1
#
_entry.id   AF-A0A9D9H369-F1
#
_cell.length_a   1.000
_cell.length_b   1.000
_cell.length_c   1.000
_cell.angle_alpha   90.00
_cell.angle_beta   90.00
_cell.angle_gamma   90.00
#
_symmetry.space_group_name_H-M   'P 1'
#
loop_
_entity.id
_entity.type
_entity.pdbx_description
1 polymer ?
#
loop_
_entity_poly.entity_id
_entity_poly.type
_entity_poly.pdbx_seq_one_letter_code
_entity_poly.pdbx_strand_id
1 'polypeptide(L)'
;MGFEKRLSDTNELYIIRNNTENTITLVKLRVYYKTPKGEMLDYREVILSGELLPNTTKQFETPSFDRAKRYYYLEGNPGSKRTNGYPFIITYDLMRYDIAITE
;
A
#
# COMPACT_ATOMS: atom_id res chain seq x y z
N MET A 1 0.33 -7.36 -4.56
CA MET A 1 1.01 -6.28 -3.81
C MET A 1 1.00 -6.66 -2.34
N GLY A 2 2.09 -6.42 -1.62
CA GLY A 2 2.09 -6.48 -0.16
C GLY A 2 1.80 -5.10 0.44
N PHE A 3 1.30 -5.07 1.68
CA PHE A 3 0.98 -3.83 2.37
C PHE A 3 1.24 -3.98 3.87
N GLU A 4 1.78 -2.93 4.49
CA GLU A 4 1.98 -2.88 5.93
C GLU A 4 1.56 -1.53 6.51
N LYS A 5 0.90 -1.60 7.67
CA LYS A 5 0.64 -0.46 8.54
C LYS A 5 0.40 -0.95 9.96
N ARG A 6 1.26 -0.57 10.90
CA ARG A 6 1.03 -0.75 12.34
C ARG A 6 0.27 0.44 12.91
N LEU A 7 -0.29 0.26 14.10
CA LEU A 7 -1.07 1.31 14.78
C LEU A 7 -0.22 2.57 15.04
N SER A 8 1.05 2.39 15.41
CA SER A 8 1.98 3.49 15.70
C SER A 8 2.42 4.29 14.47
N ASP A 9 2.25 3.72 13.28
CA ASP A 9 2.89 4.19 12.06
C ASP A 9 2.18 5.43 11.52
N THR A 10 2.98 6.42 11.15
CA THR A 10 2.51 7.63 10.47
C THR A 10 2.39 7.43 8.96
N ASN A 11 2.99 6.35 8.45
CA ASN A 11 3.07 6.03 7.04
C ASN A 11 2.52 4.63 6.76
N GLU A 12 2.28 4.37 5.49
CA GLU A 12 1.86 3.09 4.93
C GLU A 12 2.94 2.60 3.96
N LEU A 13 3.24 1.31 4.05
CA LEU A 13 4.23 0.66 3.21
C LEU A 13 3.56 -0.19 2.15
N TYR A 14 3.98 0.00 0.90
CA TYR A 14 3.48 -0.69 -0.28
C TYR A 14 4.62 -1.51 -0.88
N ILE A 15 4.45 -2.83 -0.96
CA ILE A 15 5.46 -3.74 -1.51
C ILE A 15 5.00 -4.13 -2.92
N ILE A 16 5.65 -3.56 -3.92
CA ILE A 16 5.30 -3.70 -5.34
C ILE A 16 6.35 -4.54 -6.05
N ARG A 17 5.90 -5.54 -6.81
CA ARG A 17 6.73 -6.33 -7.70
C ARG A 17 6.46 -5.90 -9.14
N ASN A 18 7.52 -5.56 -9.87
CA ASN A 18 7.45 -5.37 -11.32
C ASN A 18 7.66 -6.73 -12.00
N ASN A 19 6.62 -7.21 -12.68
CA ASN A 19 6.65 -8.45 -13.46
C ASN A 19 6.82 -8.19 -14.97
N THR A 20 7.20 -6.97 -15.35
CA THR A 20 7.44 -6.58 -16.74
C THR A 20 8.94 -6.58 -17.04
N GLU A 21 9.28 -6.46 -18.33
CA GLU A 21 10.65 -6.33 -18.82
C GLU A 21 11.18 -4.90 -18.81
N ASN A 22 10.33 -3.91 -18.48
CA ASN A 22 10.69 -2.49 -18.49
C ASN A 22 10.90 -1.95 -17.08
N THR A 23 11.79 -0.97 -16.93
CA THR A 23 11.89 -0.20 -15.68
C THR A 23 10.63 0.64 -15.52
N ILE A 24 9.92 0.46 -14.40
CA ILE A 24 8.77 1.28 -14.03
C ILE A 24 9.26 2.45 -13.19
N THR A 25 8.78 3.66 -13.46
CA THR A 25 9.17 4.89 -12.74
C THR A 25 8.06 5.45 -11.86
N LEU A 26 6.81 5.10 -12.16
CA LEU A 26 5.64 5.54 -11.42
C LEU A 26 4.55 4.47 -11.46
N VAL A 27 3.88 4.26 -10.32
CA VAL A 27 2.66 3.45 -10.23
C VAL A 27 1.56 4.27 -9.57
N LYS A 28 0.39 4.36 -10.20
CA LYS A 28 -0.82 4.94 -9.62
C LYS A 28 -1.78 3.83 -9.23
N LEU A 29 -2.14 3.78 -7.96
CA LEU A 29 -3.11 2.83 -7.42
C LEU A 29 -4.32 3.57 -6.86
N ARG A 30 -5.50 2.96 -6.95
CA ARG A 30 -6.63 3.30 -6.10
C ARG A 30 -6.71 2.28 -4.98
N VAL A 31 -6.62 2.73 -3.74
CA VAL A 31 -6.60 1.89 -2.54
C VAL A 31 -7.91 2.09 -1.79
N TYR A 32 -8.56 0.99 -1.44
CA TYR A 32 -9.82 0.95 -0.70
C TYR A 32 -9.54 0.38 0.69
N TYR A 33 -9.86 1.14 1.73
CA TYR A 33 -9.75 0.74 3.12
C TYR A 33 -11.08 0.21 3.60
N LYS A 34 -11.09 -0.99 4.19
CA LYS A 34 -12.32 -1.65 4.64
C LYS A 34 -12.16 -2.23 6.02
N THR A 35 -13.27 -2.36 6.76
CA THR A 35 -13.29 -3.19 7.96
C THR A 35 -13.06 -4.65 7.57
N PRO A 36 -12.66 -5.54 8.50
CA PRO A 36 -12.54 -6.97 8.21
C PRO A 36 -13.86 -7.62 7.76
N LYS A 37 -15.00 -6.98 8.01
CA LYS A 37 -16.33 -7.41 7.55
C LYS A 37 -16.67 -6.89 6.14
N GLY A 38 -15.80 -6.10 5.52
CA GLY A 38 -15.96 -5.57 4.17
C GLY A 38 -16.65 -4.21 4.09
N GLU A 39 -17.00 -3.59 5.22
CA GLU A 39 -17.59 -2.25 5.22
C GLU A 39 -16.54 -1.22 4.79
N MET A 40 -16.96 -0.27 3.95
CA MET A 40 -16.07 0.75 3.43
C MET A 40 -15.71 1.77 4.52
N LEU A 41 -14.40 2.00 4.72
CA LEU A 41 -13.89 3.04 5.61
C LEU A 41 -13.52 4.31 4.82
N ASP A 42 -12.75 4.14 3.74
CA ASP A 42 -12.26 5.23 2.90
C ASP A 42 -11.66 4.70 1.58
N TYR A 43 -11.43 5.57 0.59
CA TYR A 43 -10.57 5.26 -0.56
C TYR A 43 -9.66 6.44 -0.88
N ARG A 44 -8.51 6.13 -1.49
CA ARG A 44 -7.60 7.17 -2.01
C ARG A 44 -6.84 6.71 -3.24
N GLU A 45 -6.41 7.67 -4.04
CA GLU A 45 -5.43 7.42 -5.09
C GLU A 45 -4.03 7.72 -4.56
N VAL A 46 -3.13 6.75 -4.69
CA VAL A 46 -1.72 6.88 -4.30
C VAL A 46 -0.83 6.85 -5.53
N ILE A 47 0.17 7.72 -5.55
CA ILE A 47 1.24 7.72 -6.54
C ILE A 47 2.50 7.22 -5.85
N LEU A 48 3.01 6.09 -6.33
CA LEU A 48 4.26 5.49 -5.89
C LEU A 48 5.32 5.83 -6.95
N SER A 49 6.13 6.85 -6.67
CA SER A 49 7.18 7.32 -7.57
C SER A 49 8.52 6.73 -7.16
N GLY A 50 9.29 6.27 -8.14
CA GLY A 50 10.65 5.76 -7.97
C GLY A 50 10.92 4.58 -8.90
N GLU A 51 12.20 4.38 -9.22
CA GLU A 51 12.61 3.30 -10.11
C GLU A 51 12.31 1.93 -9.49
N LEU A 52 11.67 1.09 -10.29
CA LEU A 52 11.36 -0.30 -10.00
C LEU A 52 11.79 -1.14 -11.22
N LEU A 53 12.97 -1.75 -11.10
CA LEU A 53 13.63 -2.48 -12.18
C LEU A 53 12.82 -3.72 -12.60
N PRO A 54 13.00 -4.22 -13.84
CA PRO A 54 12.36 -5.44 -14.32
C PRO A 54 12.54 -6.60 -13.36
N ASN A 55 11.47 -7.36 -13.11
CA ASN A 55 11.47 -8.57 -12.28
C ASN A 55 11.89 -8.37 -10.80
N THR A 56 11.96 -7.11 -10.32
CA THR A 56 12.33 -6.79 -8.93
C THR A 56 11.13 -6.44 -8.06
N THR A 57 11.35 -6.36 -6.74
CA THR A 57 10.36 -5.94 -5.75
C THR A 57 10.93 -4.76 -4.96
N LYS A 58 10.12 -3.73 -4.75
CA LYS A 58 10.51 -2.54 -3.99
C LYS A 58 9.40 -2.12 -3.05
N GLN A 59 9.83 -1.52 -1.94
CA GLN A 59 8.94 -0.89 -0.97
C GLN A 59 8.81 0.59 -1.26
N PHE A 60 7.57 1.08 -1.21
CA PHE A 60 7.23 2.50 -1.30
C PHE A 60 6.52 2.92 -0.03
N GLU A 61 6.75 4.15 0.39
CA GLU A 61 6.18 4.71 1.59
C GLU A 61 5.31 5.92 1.24
N THR A 62 4.13 6.01 1.86
CA THR A 62 3.25 7.18 1.72
C THR A 62 2.66 7.54 3.08
N PRO A 63 2.26 8.80 3.31
CA PRO A 63 1.55 9.17 4.54
C PRO A 63 0.31 8.30 4.74
N SER A 64 0.01 7.96 5.99
CA SER A 64 -1.16 7.17 6.36
C SER A 64 -2.48 7.91 6.08
N PHE A 65 -3.53 7.21 5.64
CA PHE A 65 -4.90 7.74 5.58
C PHE A 65 -5.39 8.14 6.98
N ASP A 66 -5.00 7.34 7.98
CA ASP A 66 -5.31 7.56 9.38
C ASP A 66 -4.16 8.30 10.07
N ARG A 67 -4.30 9.63 10.23
CA ARG A 67 -3.36 10.46 10.99
C ARG A 67 -3.56 10.34 12.50
N ALA A 68 -4.72 9.87 12.95
CA ALA A 68 -5.07 9.75 14.35
C ALA A 68 -4.55 8.46 14.99
N LYS A 69 -3.90 7.57 14.22
CA LYS A 69 -3.29 6.32 14.69
C LYS A 69 -4.31 5.41 15.41
N ARG A 70 -5.50 5.32 14.82
CA ARG A 70 -6.62 4.48 15.25
C ARG A 70 -6.65 3.13 14.56
N TYR A 71 -6.07 3.02 13.37
CA TYR A 71 -6.21 1.86 12.49
C TYR A 71 -4.89 1.10 12.30
N TYR A 72 -4.98 -0.23 12.21
CA TYR A 72 -3.85 -1.10 11.86
C TYR A 72 -4.25 -2.12 10.81
N TYR A 73 -3.31 -2.47 9.93
CA TYR A 73 -3.55 -3.46 8.88
C TYR A 73 -3.60 -4.87 9.47
N LEU A 74 -4.70 -5.58 9.24
CA LEU A 74 -4.98 -6.87 9.88
C LEU A 74 -3.98 -7.96 9.46
N GLU A 75 -3.69 -8.07 8.16
CA GLU A 75 -2.86 -9.18 7.64
C GLU A 75 -1.36 -8.97 7.87
N GLY A 76 -0.93 -7.73 8.12
CA GLY A 76 0.47 -7.41 8.39
C GLY A 76 0.88 -7.61 9.86
N ASN A 77 -0.04 -8.02 10.74
CA ASN A 77 0.21 -8.04 12.18
C ASN A 77 -0.39 -9.26 12.91
N PRO A 78 0.18 -10.47 12.71
CA PRO A 78 -0.30 -11.69 13.39
C PRO A 78 -0.07 -11.70 14.92
N GLY A 79 0.64 -10.72 15.48
CA GLY A 79 1.05 -10.68 16.89
C GLY A 79 0.21 -9.77 17.80
N SER A 80 -0.66 -8.91 17.27
CA SER A 80 -1.32 -7.87 18.07
C SER A 80 -2.62 -8.36 18.73
N LYS A 81 -2.53 -9.37 19.60
CA LYS A 81 -3.69 -9.86 20.39
C LYS A 81 -4.26 -8.81 21.37
N ARG A 82 -3.69 -7.60 21.47
CA ARG A 82 -4.09 -6.51 22.40
C ARG A 82 -3.81 -5.09 21.88
N THR A 83 -4.01 -4.79 20.61
CA THR A 83 -3.96 -3.40 20.13
C THR A 83 -5.30 -2.71 20.38
N ASN A 84 -5.30 -1.57 21.11
CA ASN A 84 -6.45 -0.66 21.29
C ASN A 84 -6.82 0.11 19.99
N GLY A 85 -6.67 -0.52 18.84
CA GLY A 85 -6.95 0.05 17.53
C GLY A 85 -8.01 -0.75 16.78
N TYR A 86 -8.48 -0.19 15.68
CA TYR A 86 -9.44 -0.81 14.79
C TYR A 86 -8.69 -1.50 13.63
N PRO A 87 -8.90 -2.81 13.42
CA PRO A 87 -8.31 -3.49 12.28
C PRO A 87 -8.94 -2.98 10.97
N PHE A 88 -8.14 -2.93 9.91
CA PHE A 88 -8.62 -2.76 8.54
C PHE A 88 -7.90 -3.72 7.59
N ILE A 89 -8.53 -3.94 6.44
CA ILE A 89 -7.95 -4.61 5.28
C ILE A 89 -7.96 -3.64 4.09
N ILE A 90 -7.19 -3.95 3.05
CA ILE A 90 -7.19 -3.17 1.82
C ILE A 90 -7.58 -4.03 0.62
N THR A 91 -8.23 -3.40 -0.34
CA THR A 91 -8.24 -3.85 -1.74
C THR A 91 -7.70 -2.74 -2.62
N TYR A 92 -7.25 -3.05 -3.84
CA TYR A 92 -6.68 -2.02 -4.71
C TYR A 92 -6.93 -2.31 -6.19
N ASP A 93 -6.99 -1.23 -6.97
CA ASP A 93 -6.97 -1.25 -8.42
C ASP A 93 -5.68 -0.61 -8.94
N LEU A 94 -5.01 -1.24 -9.90
CA LEU A 94 -3.93 -0.63 -10.65
C LEU A 94 -4.53 0.31 -11.70
N MET A 95 -4.29 1.62 -11.53
CA MET A 95 -4.86 2.64 -12.41
C MET A 95 -3.95 2.96 -13.59
N ARG A 96 -2.64 3.05 -13.34
CA ARG A 96 -1.62 3.42 -14.34
C ARG A 96 -0.22 3.03 -13.82
N TYR A 97 0.70 2.77 -14.74
CA TYR A 97 2.14 2.84 -14.46
C TYR A 97 2.86 3.50 -15.64
N ASP A 98 4.02 4.10 -15.37
CA ASP A 98 4.89 4.69 -16.39
C ASP A 98 6.16 3.85 -16.51
N ILE A 99 6.64 3.66 -17.75
CA ILE A 99 7.90 2.98 -18.06
C ILE A 99 8.98 3.98 -18.45
N ALA A 100 10.22 3.71 -18.07
CA ALA A 100 11.37 4.41 -18.63
C ALA A 100 11.64 3.91 -20.05
N ILE A 101 11.86 4.82 -20.99
CA ILE A 101 12.35 4.51 -22.33
C ILE A 101 13.86 4.73 -22.30
N THR A 102 14.61 3.64 -22.36
CA THR A 102 16.07 3.68 -22.57
C THR A 102 16.33 3.36 -24.03
N GLU A 103 16.81 4.35 -24.78
CA GLU A 103 17.27 4.22 -26.17
C GLU A 103 18.53 3.35 -26.30
#